data_AF-A0A950PWR7-F1
#
_entry.id   AF-A0A950PWR7-F1
#
_cell.length_a   1.000
_cell.length_b   1.000
_cell.length_c   1.000
_cell.angle_alpha   90.00
_cell.angle_beta   90.00
_cell.angle_gamma   90.00
#
_symmetry.space_group_name_H-M   'P 1'
#
loop_
_entity.id
_entity.type
_entity.pdbx_description
1 polymer ?
#
loop_
_entity_poly.entity_id
_entity_poly.type
_entity_poly.pdbx_seq_one_letter_code
_entity_poly.pdbx_strand_id
1 'polypeptide(L)'
;MLAGHYRFDIGGEVIVAGPGDHVFIGRGVPHDFIVGTGAGRALFVFSPGGIEDYFRGLAAMDGAASPVAVDELKRRHHIDPVNPS
;
A
#
# COMPACT_ATOMS: atom_id res chain seq x y z
N MET A 1 1.16 5.52 -12.54
CA MET A 1 -0.08 6.13 -12.02
C MET A 1 -1.01 6.40 -13.18
N LEU A 2 -2.31 6.15 -13.01
CA LEU A 2 -3.32 6.28 -14.08
C LEU A 2 -4.15 7.57 -13.98
N ALA A 3 -4.35 8.11 -12.78
CA ALA A 3 -4.98 9.41 -12.52
C ALA A 3 -4.61 9.93 -11.12
N GLY A 4 -4.69 11.24 -10.89
CA GLY A 4 -4.34 11.87 -9.62
C GLY A 4 -2.84 12.02 -9.39
N HIS A 5 -2.47 12.64 -8.27
CA HIS A 5 -1.08 12.84 -7.86
C HIS A 5 -0.84 12.15 -6.53
N TYR A 6 0.32 11.50 -6.41
CA TYR A 6 0.73 10.72 -5.26
C TYR A 6 2.04 11.26 -4.72
N ARG A 7 2.17 11.27 -3.40
CA ARG A 7 3.46 11.42 -2.73
C ARG A 7 3.79 10.09 -2.06
N PHE A 8 4.89 9.48 -2.49
CA PHE A 8 5.46 8.29 -1.90
C PHE A 8 6.58 8.68 -0.93
N ASP A 9 6.66 7.98 0.20
CA ASP A 9 7.85 7.88 1.03
C ASP A 9 8.40 6.47 0.84
N ILE A 10 9.64 6.34 0.38
CA ILE A 10 10.28 5.06 0.04
C ILE A 10 11.69 5.06 0.61
N GLY A 11 11.90 4.32 1.70
CA GLY A 11 13.21 4.24 2.36
C GLY A 11 13.77 5.60 2.81
N GLY A 12 12.90 6.58 3.10
CA GLY A 12 13.28 7.96 3.46
C GLY A 12 13.44 8.91 2.27
N GLU A 13 13.24 8.44 1.04
CA GLU A 13 13.16 9.29 -0.15
C GLU A 13 11.71 9.65 -0.46
N VAL A 14 11.48 10.91 -0.82
CA VAL A 14 10.16 11.40 -1.21
C VAL A 14 10.07 11.48 -2.73
N ILE A 15 9.09 10.77 -3.31
CA ILE A 15 8.80 10.79 -4.75
C ILE A 15 7.39 11.32 -4.98
N VAL A 16 7.26 12.29 -5.89
CA VAL A 16 5.95 12.76 -6.37
C VAL A 16 5.69 12.16 -7.75
N ALA A 17 4.53 11.52 -7.92
CA ALA A 17 4.16 10.86 -9.18
C ALA A 17 2.74 11.27 -9.62
N GLY A 18 2.61 11.67 -10.88
CA GLY A 18 1.36 12.01 -11.55
C GLY A 18 1.00 11.02 -12.67
N PRO A 19 -0.08 11.29 -13.44
CA PRO A 19 -0.53 10.40 -14.50
C PRO A 19 0.58 10.13 -15.55
N GLY A 20 0.83 8.87 -15.84
CA GLY A 20 1.91 8.42 -16.74
C GLY A 20 3.21 8.02 -16.03
N ASP A 21 3.44 8.49 -14.81
CA ASP A 21 4.66 8.15 -14.06
C ASP A 21 4.63 6.71 -13.53
N HIS A 22 5.81 6.13 -13.32
CA HIS A 22 5.96 4.81 -12.73
C HIS A 22 6.91 4.90 -11.54
N VAL A 23 6.55 4.22 -10.44
CA VAL A 23 7.34 4.19 -9.21
C VAL A 23 7.69 2.73 -8.91
N PHE A 24 8.96 2.47 -8.61
CA PHE A 24 9.43 1.14 -8.23
C PHE A 24 9.74 1.11 -6.73
N ILE A 25 9.24 0.09 -6.05
CA ILE A 25 9.50 -0.15 -4.63
C ILE A 25 10.22 -1.49 -4.52
N GLY A 26 11.44 -1.46 -3.99
CA GLY A 26 12.24 -2.66 -3.76
C GLY A 26 11.66 -3.52 -2.62
N ARG A 27 11.87 -4.83 -2.69
CA ARG A 27 11.50 -5.75 -1.60
C ARG A 27 12.22 -5.34 -0.31
N GLY A 28 11.47 -5.31 0.80
CA GLY A 28 12.02 -4.98 2.12
C GLY A 28 12.31 -3.50 2.35
N VAL A 29 11.96 -2.62 1.40
CA VAL A 29 12.08 -1.18 1.57
C VAL A 29 10.82 -0.65 2.25
N PRO A 30 10.92 -0.02 3.45
CA PRO A 30 9.83 0.71 4.08
C PRO A 30 9.19 1.69 3.09
N HIS A 31 7.87 1.66 2.96
CA HIS A 31 7.17 2.57 2.07
C HIS A 31 5.77 2.91 2.54
N ASP A 32 5.33 4.11 2.19
CA ASP A 32 3.97 4.61 2.34
C ASP A 32 3.63 5.56 1.17
N PHE A 33 2.35 5.84 0.96
CA PHE A 33 1.92 6.86 0.03
C PHE A 33 0.66 7.59 0.50
N ILE A 34 0.60 8.87 0.16
CA ILE A 34 -0.63 9.64 0.24
C ILE A 34 -1.09 10.05 -1.16
N VAL A 35 -2.41 10.07 -1.35
CA VAL A 35 -3.04 10.65 -2.53
C VAL A 35 -3.27 12.13 -2.24
N GLY A 36 -2.90 12.98 -3.20
CA GLY A 36 -3.14 14.42 -3.13
C GLY A 36 -4.63 14.78 -3.20
N THR A 37 -4.94 16.04 -3.52
CA THR A 37 -6.34 16.48 -3.62
C THR A 37 -7.07 15.76 -4.75
N GLY A 38 -8.24 15.19 -4.43
CA GLY A 38 -9.08 14.44 -5.37
C GLY A 38 -8.85 12.92 -5.35
N ALA A 39 -9.51 12.22 -6.26
CA ALA A 39 -9.38 10.77 -6.37
C ALA A 39 -8.13 10.37 -7.17
N GLY A 40 -7.39 9.40 -6.65
CA GLY A 40 -6.30 8.74 -7.35
C GLY A 40 -6.76 7.48 -8.07
N ARG A 41 -6.08 7.12 -9.15
CA ARG A 41 -6.16 5.78 -9.75
C ARG A 41 -4.75 5.28 -10.06
N ALA A 42 -4.40 4.12 -9.53
CA ALA A 42 -3.11 3.48 -9.72
C ALA A 42 -3.28 2.01 -10.13
N LEU A 43 -2.27 1.48 -10.81
CA LEU A 43 -2.10 0.05 -11.02
C LEU A 43 -0.89 -0.38 -10.18
N PHE A 44 -1.10 -1.35 -9.29
CA PHE A 44 -0.03 -1.98 -8.54
C PHE A 44 0.26 -3.36 -9.13
N VAL A 45 1.54 -3.65 -9.34
CA VAL A 45 2.01 -4.96 -9.80
C VAL A 45 3.02 -5.46 -8.76
N PHE A 46 2.81 -6.68 -8.29
CA PHE A 46 3.64 -7.30 -7.26
C PHE A 46 4.27 -8.58 -7.81
N SER A 47 5.54 -8.80 -7.45
CA SER A 47 6.28 -9.99 -7.83
C SER A 47 7.18 -10.47 -6.69
N PRO A 48 7.05 -11.73 -6.23
CA PRO A 48 5.98 -12.67 -6.57
C PRO A 48 4.59 -12.12 -6.16
N GLY A 49 3.52 -12.65 -6.78
CA GLY A 49 2.14 -12.28 -6.44
C GLY A 49 1.68 -12.82 -5.07
N GLY A 50 0.41 -12.59 -4.72
CA GLY A 50 -0.24 -13.11 -3.50
C GLY A 50 -0.71 -12.03 -2.51
N ILE A 51 -0.34 -10.77 -2.71
CA ILE A 51 -0.79 -9.66 -1.84
C ILE A 51 -2.29 -9.36 -2.02
N GLU A 52 -2.88 -9.75 -3.15
CA GLU A 52 -4.31 -9.64 -3.41
C GLU A 52 -5.17 -10.35 -2.36
N ASP A 53 -4.67 -11.43 -1.74
CA ASP A 53 -5.39 -12.15 -0.69
C ASP A 53 -5.44 -11.35 0.62
N TYR A 54 -4.41 -10.54 0.90
CA TYR A 54 -4.46 -9.57 2.00
C TYR A 54 -5.55 -8.54 1.76
N PHE A 55 -5.61 -7.96 0.56
CA PHE A 55 -6.64 -6.96 0.23
C PHE A 55 -8.05 -7.54 0.27
N ARG A 56 -8.25 -8.78 -0.20
CA ARG A 56 -9.54 -9.49 -0.08
C ARG A 56 -9.91 -9.76 1.37
N GLY A 57 -8.96 -10.22 2.19
CA GLY A 57 -9.17 -10.45 3.62
C GLY A 57 -9.55 -9.17 4.36
N LEU A 58 -8.89 -8.05 4.04
CA LEU A 58 -9.19 -6.75 4.62
C LEU A 58 -10.57 -6.24 4.17
N ALA A 59 -10.93 -6.42 2.90
CA ALA A 59 -12.25 -6.03 2.39
C ALA A 59 -13.39 -6.83 3.04
N ALA A 60 -13.17 -8.13 3.30
CA ALA A 60 -14.16 -8.99 3.95
C ALA A 60 -14.45 -8.62 5.42
N MET A 61 -13.62 -7.78 6.04
CA MET A 61 -13.79 -7.31 7.41
C MET A 61 -14.76 -6.12 7.55
N ASP A 62 -15.18 -5.50 6.44
CA ASP A 62 -16.19 -4.43 6.36
C ASP A 62 -16.05 -3.30 7.42
N GLY A 63 -14.81 -2.93 7.74
CA GLY A 63 -14.50 -1.88 8.72
C GLY A 63 -14.79 -2.22 10.20
N ALA A 64 -15.32 -3.41 10.48
CA ALA A 64 -15.67 -3.87 11.83
C ALA A 64 -14.57 -4.73 12.49
N ALA A 65 -13.43 -4.92 11.84
CA ALA A 65 -12.35 -5.73 12.40
C ALA A 65 -11.72 -5.10 13.63
N SER A 66 -11.50 -5.93 14.65
CA SER A 66 -10.66 -5.55 15.78
C SER A 66 -9.21 -5.35 15.32
N PRO A 67 -8.43 -4.48 16.00
CA PRO A 67 -7.00 -4.32 15.72
C PRO A 67 -6.23 -5.65 15.72
N VAL A 68 -6.59 -6.58 16.62
CA VAL A 68 -6.01 -7.93 16.70
C VAL A 68 -6.21 -8.72 15.41
N ALA A 69 -7.42 -8.67 14.82
CA ALA A 69 -7.73 -9.39 13.59
C ALA A 69 -6.96 -8.81 12.39
N VAL A 70 -6.83 -7.47 12.33
CA VAL A 70 -6.04 -6.80 11.30
C VAL A 70 -4.56 -7.15 11.43
N ASP A 71 -4.02 -7.20 12.65
CA ASP A 71 -2.62 -7.58 12.89
C ASP A 71 -2.34 -9.04 12.56
N GLU A 72 -3.28 -9.95 12.83
CA GLU A 72 -3.14 -11.34 12.41
C GLU A 72 -3.15 -11.48 10.88
N LEU A 73 -4.03 -10.73 10.21
CA LEU A 73 -4.09 -10.70 8.75
C LEU A 73 -2.76 -10.18 8.17
N LYS A 74 -2.23 -9.07 8.69
CA LYS A 74 -0.92 -8.53 8.29
C LYS A 74 0.20 -9.57 8.43
N ARG A 75 0.29 -10.23 9.59
CA ARG A 75 1.31 -11.28 9.84
C ARG A 75 1.20 -12.44 8.86
N ARG A 76 -0.02 -12.92 8.59
CA ARG A 76 -0.27 -14.03 7.65
C ARG A 76 0.20 -13.72 6.24
N HIS A 77 0.16 -12.45 5.84
CA HIS A 77 0.55 -11.97 4.51
C HIS A 77 1.92 -11.29 4.48
N HIS A 78 2.74 -11.45 5.53
CA HIS A 78 4.10 -10.89 5.62
C HIS A 78 4.16 -9.37 5.44
N ILE A 79 3.17 -8.67 6.00
CA ILE A 79 3.14 -7.21 6.08
C ILE A 79 3.61 -6.81 7.47
N ASP A 80 4.79 -6.21 7.53
CA ASP A 80 5.41 -5.72 8.76
C ASP A 80 5.27 -4.19 8.82
N PRO A 81 4.36 -3.63 9.65
CA PRO A 81 4.20 -2.20 9.79
C PRO A 81 5.46 -1.59 10.41
N VAL A 82 5.98 -0.55 9.77
CA VAL A 82 7.22 0.13 10.18
C VAL A 82 6.97 1.52 10.77
N ASN A 83 5.74 2.03 10.69
CA ASN A 83 5.28 3.25 11.34
C ASN A 83 4.11 2.91 12.30
N PRO A 84 3.98 3.62 13.43
CA PRO A 84 2.85 3.43 14.33
C PRO A 84 1.55 3.80 13.61
N SER A 85 0.61 2.84 13.59
CA SER A 85 -0.76 3.03 13.09
C SER A 85 -1.59 3.87 14.05
#